data_AF-A0A7S1TS94-F1
#
_entry.id   AF-A0A7S1TS94-F1
#
_cell.length_a   1.000
_cell.length_b   1.000
_cell.length_c   1.000
_cell.angle_alpha   90.00
_cell.angle_beta   90.00
_cell.angle_gamma   90.00
#
_symmetry.space_group_name_H-M   'P 1'
#
loop_
_entity.id
_entity.type
_entity.pdbx_description
1 polymer ?
#
loop_
_entity_poly.entity_id
_entity_poly.type
_entity_poly.pdbx_seq_one_letter_code
_entity_poly.pdbx_strand_id
1 'polypeptide(L)'
;AAEARQRALEDDGGGDGGEGEDFRVDWAPRVRAKGARRETVAAAVPALQDLCLRTLVDYADDMAAGLGDVPSDVRAKFALALCDRGLLGGATLGIIIEPSASEIVIPNAAPLDEADVVARLSDLADGAVDTVALRNAGRCVSDAELPGLLRRKFKKSLRHLALDGCYRLSDAGSAGLLGDFEGLESL
;
A
#
# COMPACT_ATOMS: atom_id res chain seq x y z
N ALA A 1 60.40 17.54 -7.83
CA ALA A 1 59.34 18.58 -7.86
C ALA A 1 58.33 18.36 -6.72
N ALA A 2 58.83 18.26 -5.48
CA ALA A 2 58.03 18.00 -4.29
C ALA A 2 58.40 18.95 -3.12
N GLU A 3 59.22 19.97 -3.36
CA GLU A 3 59.85 20.81 -2.32
C GLU A 3 59.54 22.31 -2.48
N ALA A 4 58.45 22.66 -3.19
CA ALA A 4 58.08 24.07 -3.42
C ALA A 4 56.66 24.43 -2.93
N ARG A 5 55.98 23.54 -2.19
CA ARG A 5 54.64 23.80 -1.63
C ARG A 5 54.59 23.93 -0.11
N GLN A 6 55.70 23.70 0.59
CA GLN A 6 55.74 23.64 2.06
C GLN A 6 56.18 24.94 2.75
N ARG A 7 56.11 26.09 2.06
CA ARG A 7 56.57 27.38 2.60
C ARG A 7 55.52 28.49 2.51
N ALA A 8 54.26 28.12 2.72
CA ALA A 8 53.13 29.05 2.83
C ALA A 8 52.24 28.73 4.05
N LEU A 9 52.82 28.13 5.10
CA LEU A 9 52.08 27.69 6.29
C LEU A 9 52.61 28.25 7.61
N GLU A 10 53.45 29.29 7.57
CA GLU A 10 54.00 29.92 8.77
C GLU A 10 54.03 31.44 8.56
N ASP A 11 52.87 32.08 8.65
CA ASP A 11 52.70 33.42 9.25
C ASP A 11 51.22 33.82 9.15
N ASP A 12 50.47 33.66 10.24
CA ASP A 12 49.76 34.79 10.84
C ASP A 12 49.25 34.37 12.23
N GLY A 13 50.17 34.45 13.20
CA GLY A 13 49.83 34.42 14.62
C GLY A 13 49.24 35.77 15.04
N GLY A 14 47.99 36.02 14.68
CA GLY A 14 47.19 37.13 15.20
C GLY A 14 46.19 36.62 16.22
N GLY A 15 46.62 36.53 17.49
CA GLY A 15 45.72 36.23 18.59
C GLY A 15 44.72 37.37 18.78
N ASP A 16 43.45 37.11 18.53
CA ASP A 16 42.36 37.80 19.20
C ASP A 16 41.62 36.75 20.03
N GLY A 17 41.75 36.87 21.34
CA GLY A 17 41.10 36.03 22.34
C GLY A 17 39.61 36.33 22.41
N GLY A 18 38.91 36.16 21.30
CA GLY A 18 37.46 36.15 21.23
C GLY A 18 36.96 34.94 22.00
N GLU A 19 36.67 35.17 23.26
CA GLU A 19 35.90 34.31 24.15
C GLU A 19 34.86 33.57 23.31
N GLY A 20 34.91 32.23 23.33
CA GLY A 20 33.91 31.42 22.66
C GLY A 20 32.55 31.86 23.18
N GLU A 21 31.85 32.66 22.39
CA GLU A 21 30.48 33.04 22.65
C GLU A 21 29.70 31.73 22.65
N ASP A 22 29.48 31.24 23.87
CA ASP A 22 28.52 30.23 24.24
C ASP A 22 27.24 30.62 23.49
N PHE A 23 26.98 30.02 22.32
CA PHE A 23 25.79 30.28 21.50
C PHE A 23 24.59 29.70 22.27
N ARG A 24 24.21 30.39 23.34
CA ARG A 24 23.01 30.14 24.12
C ARG A 24 21.88 30.66 23.27
N VAL A 25 21.32 29.75 22.48
CA VAL A 25 20.01 29.97 21.89
C VAL A 25 19.05 30.12 23.06
N ASP A 26 18.68 31.36 23.35
CA ASP A 26 17.63 31.71 24.31
C ASP A 26 16.29 31.24 23.74
N TRP A 27 16.07 29.94 23.82
CA TRP A 27 14.85 29.32 23.36
C TRP A 27 13.78 29.56 24.43
N ALA A 28 12.90 30.53 24.16
CA ALA A 28 11.64 30.68 24.87
C ALA A 28 10.48 30.28 23.95
N PRO A 29 9.53 29.44 24.40
CA PRO A 29 8.34 29.15 23.61
C PRO A 29 7.57 30.46 23.41
N ARG A 30 7.34 30.85 22.15
CA ARG A 30 6.48 31.97 21.80
C ARG A 30 5.03 31.62 22.17
N VAL A 31 4.64 31.88 23.42
CA VAL A 31 3.25 31.79 23.86
C VAL A 31 2.48 32.91 23.14
N ARG A 32 1.75 32.56 22.07
CA ARG A 32 0.89 33.52 21.38
C ARG A 32 -0.28 33.90 22.28
N ALA A 33 -0.65 35.18 22.26
CA ALA A 33 -1.74 35.74 23.07
C ALA A 33 -3.01 34.88 22.99
N LYS A 34 -3.65 34.66 24.15
CA LYS A 34 -4.97 34.02 24.27
C LYS A 34 -5.94 34.72 23.32
N GLY A 35 -6.37 34.03 22.28
CA GLY A 35 -7.33 34.56 21.29
C GLY A 35 -6.83 34.61 19.85
N ALA A 36 -5.52 34.45 19.61
CA ALA A 36 -5.05 34.09 18.27
C ALA A 36 -5.43 32.63 18.03
N ARG A 37 -6.67 32.39 17.60
CA ARG A 37 -7.08 31.12 17.01
C ARG A 37 -6.01 30.79 16.00
N ARG A 38 -5.28 29.71 16.27
CA ARG A 38 -4.44 29.08 15.28
C ARG A 38 -5.38 28.81 14.09
N GLU A 39 -5.34 29.67 13.08
CA GLU A 39 -5.08 29.18 11.74
C GLU A 39 -3.65 28.61 11.77
N THR A 40 -3.44 27.57 12.59
CA THR A 40 -2.71 26.45 12.07
C THR A 40 -3.49 26.13 10.82
N VAL A 41 -2.90 26.45 9.67
CA VAL A 41 -2.77 25.41 8.68
C VAL A 41 -2.21 24.21 9.45
N ALA A 42 -3.09 23.47 10.13
CA ALA A 42 -2.84 22.13 10.56
C ALA A 42 -2.89 21.39 9.23
N ALA A 43 -1.86 21.60 8.40
CA ALA A 43 -1.37 20.54 7.56
C ALA A 43 -1.06 19.46 8.59
N ALA A 44 -2.06 18.62 8.87
CA ALA A 44 -1.97 17.55 9.83
C ALA A 44 -0.73 16.79 9.39
N VAL A 45 0.31 16.83 10.24
CA VAL A 45 1.55 16.14 9.92
C VAL A 45 1.15 14.69 9.69
N PRO A 46 1.39 14.14 8.50
CA PRO A 46 0.92 12.81 8.15
C PRO A 46 1.49 11.80 9.16
N ALA A 47 0.74 10.74 9.44
CA ALA A 47 1.27 9.69 10.27
C ALA A 47 2.52 9.10 9.60
N LEU A 48 3.47 8.60 10.40
CA LEU A 48 4.66 7.94 9.87
C LEU A 48 4.30 6.80 8.91
N GLN A 49 3.25 6.03 9.23
CA GLN A 49 2.73 4.98 8.37
C GLN A 49 2.32 5.51 6.99
N ASP A 50 1.68 6.68 6.91
CA ASP A 50 1.26 7.28 5.64
C ASP A 50 2.47 7.69 4.79
N LEU A 51 3.51 8.22 5.43
CA LEU A 51 4.77 8.56 4.74
C LEU A 51 5.44 7.30 4.20
N CYS A 52 5.56 6.25 5.02
CA CYS A 52 6.13 4.97 4.60
C CYS A 52 5.33 4.36 3.43
N LEU A 53 3.99 4.33 3.52
CA LEU A 53 3.13 3.81 2.45
C LEU A 53 3.32 4.60 1.15
N ARG A 54 3.40 5.94 1.21
CA ARG A 54 3.67 6.75 0.02
C ARG A 54 5.00 6.39 -0.63
N THR A 55 6.05 6.26 0.16
CA THR A 55 7.36 5.86 -0.36
C THR A 55 7.33 4.45 -0.96
N LEU A 56 6.66 3.49 -0.31
CA LEU A 56 6.51 2.15 -0.88
C LEU A 56 5.77 2.19 -2.22
N VAL A 57 4.74 3.03 -2.35
CA VAL A 57 3.99 3.17 -3.60
C VAL A 57 4.86 3.79 -4.70
N ASP A 58 5.70 4.77 -4.36
CA ASP A 58 6.61 5.40 -5.32
C ASP A 58 7.64 4.41 -5.90
N TYR A 59 7.92 3.29 -5.21
CA TYR A 59 8.83 2.21 -5.65
C TYR A 59 8.12 0.87 -5.89
N ALA A 60 6.80 0.90 -6.14
CA ALA A 60 6.01 -0.32 -6.30
C ALA A 60 6.48 -1.19 -7.47
N ASP A 61 6.88 -0.57 -8.58
CA ASP A 61 7.33 -1.29 -9.78
C ASP A 61 8.64 -2.05 -9.58
N ASP A 62 9.48 -1.61 -8.65
CA ASP A 62 10.77 -2.25 -8.34
C ASP A 62 10.62 -3.41 -7.34
N MET A 63 9.45 -3.56 -6.70
CA MET A 63 9.17 -4.61 -5.70
C MET A 63 8.79 -5.93 -6.35
N ALA A 64 9.75 -6.56 -7.03
CA ALA A 64 9.58 -7.86 -7.68
C ALA A 64 9.29 -9.02 -6.69
N ALA A 65 9.69 -8.88 -5.43
CA ALA A 65 9.55 -9.93 -4.40
C ALA A 65 8.25 -9.83 -3.57
N GLY A 66 7.40 -8.84 -3.84
CA GLY A 66 6.22 -8.56 -3.03
C GLY A 66 6.53 -7.80 -1.73
N LEU A 67 5.53 -7.69 -0.85
CA LEU A 67 5.66 -7.03 0.46
C LEU A 67 6.28 -7.96 1.52
N GLY A 68 6.27 -9.27 1.27
CA GLY A 68 6.69 -10.28 2.23
C GLY A 68 5.60 -10.55 3.28
N ASP A 69 6.01 -11.03 4.46
CA ASP A 69 5.08 -11.36 5.55
C ASP A 69 4.55 -10.09 6.24
N VAL A 70 3.57 -9.47 5.58
CA VAL A 70 2.89 -8.26 6.05
C VAL A 70 1.43 -8.59 6.35
N PRO A 71 0.89 -8.13 7.50
CA PRO A 71 -0.51 -8.27 7.85
C PRO A 71 -1.48 -7.79 6.76
N SER A 72 -2.64 -8.44 6.66
CA SER A 72 -3.63 -8.18 5.60
C SER A 72 -4.18 -6.75 5.64
N ASP A 73 -4.26 -6.11 6.81
CA ASP A 73 -4.72 -4.72 6.96
C ASP A 73 -3.72 -3.72 6.37
N VAL A 74 -2.42 -3.92 6.59
CA VAL A 74 -1.36 -3.09 6.00
C VAL A 74 -1.32 -3.29 4.49
N ARG A 75 -1.50 -4.53 4.04
CA ARG A 75 -1.58 -4.87 2.61
C ARG A 75 -2.78 -4.21 1.93
N ALA A 76 -3.94 -4.20 2.58
CA ALA A 76 -5.13 -3.50 2.09
C ALA A 76 -4.91 -1.98 2.02
N LYS A 77 -4.24 -1.38 3.02
CA LYS A 77 -3.86 0.05 2.98
C LYS A 77 -2.89 0.35 1.83
N PHE A 78 -1.94 -0.54 1.58
CA PHE A 78 -1.03 -0.41 0.45
C PHE A 78 -1.75 -0.55 -0.89
N ALA A 79 -2.63 -1.54 -1.04
CA ALA A 79 -3.48 -1.70 -2.22
C ALA A 79 -4.29 -0.42 -2.48
N LEU A 80 -4.92 0.15 -1.44
CA LEU A 80 -5.65 1.41 -1.56
C LEU A 80 -4.74 2.56 -2.00
N ALA A 81 -3.54 2.68 -1.43
CA ALA A 81 -2.59 3.72 -1.81
C ALA A 81 -2.10 3.57 -3.27
N LEU A 82 -1.97 2.33 -3.77
CA LEU A 82 -1.72 2.06 -5.20
C LEU A 82 -2.90 2.49 -6.07
N CYS A 83 -4.14 2.20 -5.64
CA CYS A 83 -5.35 2.62 -6.35
C CYS A 83 -5.43 4.15 -6.47
N ASP A 84 -5.16 4.87 -5.37
CA ASP A 84 -5.24 6.34 -5.32
C ASP A 84 -4.24 7.01 -6.28
N ARG A 85 -3.11 6.34 -6.58
CA ARG A 85 -2.12 6.77 -7.56
C ARG A 85 -2.40 6.25 -8.98
N GLY A 86 -3.40 5.39 -9.17
CA GLY A 86 -3.67 4.73 -10.44
C GLY A 86 -2.62 3.69 -10.85
N LEU A 87 -1.86 3.16 -9.89
CA LEU A 87 -0.77 2.21 -10.11
C LEU A 87 -1.20 0.74 -9.89
N LEU A 88 -2.42 0.50 -9.41
CA LEU A 88 -2.93 -0.85 -9.25
C LEU A 88 -3.32 -1.44 -10.62
N GLY A 89 -2.59 -2.46 -11.06
CA GLY A 89 -2.81 -3.19 -12.32
C GLY A 89 -2.23 -4.61 -12.25
N GLY A 90 -2.26 -5.39 -13.33
CA GLY A 90 -1.81 -6.79 -13.31
C GLY A 90 -0.35 -7.04 -12.87
N ALA A 91 0.54 -6.05 -13.05
CA ALA A 91 1.92 -6.10 -12.58
C ALA A 91 2.02 -5.95 -11.05
N THR A 92 1.40 -4.91 -10.50
CA THR A 92 1.42 -4.60 -9.06
C THR A 92 0.47 -5.49 -8.26
N LEU A 93 -0.50 -6.14 -8.91
CA LEU A 93 -1.42 -7.07 -8.26
C LEU A 93 -0.69 -8.26 -7.63
N GLY A 94 0.46 -8.68 -8.17
CA GLY A 94 1.28 -9.74 -7.58
C GLY A 94 1.93 -9.36 -6.24
N ILE A 95 2.07 -8.06 -5.96
CA ILE A 95 2.55 -7.56 -4.66
C ILE A 95 1.46 -7.70 -3.59
N ILE A 96 0.19 -7.60 -4.01
CA ILE A 96 -0.98 -7.74 -3.13
C ILE A 96 -1.39 -9.20 -2.99
N ILE A 97 -1.39 -9.97 -4.08
CA ILE A 97 -1.78 -11.37 -4.08
C ILE A 97 -0.51 -12.22 -4.07
N GLU A 98 -0.01 -12.48 -2.86
CA GLU A 98 1.12 -13.37 -2.67
C GLU A 98 0.71 -14.85 -2.75
N PRO A 99 1.60 -15.76 -3.19
CA PRO A 99 1.28 -17.19 -3.31
C PRO A 99 0.77 -17.87 -2.04
N SER A 100 1.13 -17.34 -0.87
CA SER A 100 0.74 -17.84 0.45
C SER A 100 -0.39 -17.04 1.11
N ALA A 101 -1.02 -16.10 0.40
CA ALA A 101 -2.08 -15.27 0.97
C ALA A 101 -3.33 -16.10 1.27
N SER A 102 -3.79 -16.08 2.53
CA SER A 102 -5.07 -16.66 2.94
C SER A 102 -6.24 -15.68 2.74
N GLU A 103 -5.95 -14.39 2.76
CA GLU A 103 -6.93 -13.31 2.61
C GLU A 103 -6.56 -12.41 1.43
N ILE A 104 -7.53 -12.13 0.57
CA ILE A 104 -7.37 -11.23 -0.58
C ILE A 104 -8.36 -10.09 -0.41
N VAL A 105 -7.85 -8.91 -0.01
CA VAL A 105 -8.67 -7.72 0.21
C VAL A 105 -8.20 -6.60 -0.71
N ILE A 106 -9.04 -6.25 -1.69
CA ILE A 106 -8.79 -5.16 -2.65
C ILE A 106 -9.85 -4.07 -2.44
N PRO A 107 -9.50 -2.96 -1.77
CA PRO A 107 -10.46 -1.90 -1.45
C PRO A 107 -11.01 -1.14 -2.65
N ASN A 108 -10.31 -1.14 -3.78
CA ASN A 108 -10.78 -0.54 -5.02
C ASN A 108 -10.21 -1.28 -6.24
N ALA A 109 -10.96 -2.26 -6.74
CA ALA A 109 -10.64 -3.10 -7.87
C ALA A 109 -11.09 -2.50 -9.23
N ALA A 110 -11.54 -1.25 -9.26
CA ALA A 110 -11.94 -0.56 -10.49
C ALA A 110 -10.87 -0.52 -11.60
N PRO A 111 -9.55 -0.39 -11.31
CA PRO A 111 -8.54 -0.37 -12.37
C PRO A 111 -8.15 -1.77 -12.88
N LEU A 112 -8.65 -2.85 -12.25
CA LEU A 112 -8.31 -4.22 -12.61
C LEU A 112 -9.24 -4.77 -13.69
N ASP A 113 -8.67 -5.54 -14.61
CA ASP A 113 -9.43 -6.34 -15.56
C ASP A 113 -9.55 -7.80 -15.08
N GLU A 114 -10.59 -8.50 -15.54
CA GLU A 114 -10.87 -9.87 -15.10
C GLU A 114 -9.71 -10.82 -15.39
N ALA A 115 -9.06 -10.67 -16.55
CA ALA A 115 -7.94 -11.49 -16.96
C ALA A 115 -6.75 -11.39 -15.99
N ASP A 116 -6.44 -10.19 -15.48
CA ASP A 116 -5.36 -9.97 -14.53
C ASP A 116 -5.65 -10.66 -13.19
N VAL A 117 -6.89 -10.54 -12.71
CA VAL A 117 -7.32 -11.17 -11.45
C VAL A 117 -7.34 -12.69 -11.59
N VAL A 118 -7.88 -13.21 -12.70
CA VAL A 118 -7.91 -14.64 -13.00
C VAL A 118 -6.51 -15.22 -13.09
N ALA A 119 -5.58 -14.54 -13.77
CA ALA A 119 -4.19 -14.98 -13.86
C ALA A 119 -3.55 -15.09 -12.48
N ARG A 120 -3.70 -14.06 -11.64
CA ARG A 120 -3.11 -14.07 -10.29
C ARG A 120 -3.73 -15.09 -9.35
N LEU A 121 -5.05 -15.26 -9.38
CA LEU A 121 -5.72 -16.30 -8.59
C LEU A 121 -5.37 -17.71 -9.10
N SER A 122 -5.05 -17.85 -10.38
CA SER A 122 -4.62 -19.12 -10.98
C SER A 122 -3.23 -19.56 -10.50
N ASP A 123 -2.38 -18.62 -10.08
CA ASP A 123 -1.05 -18.91 -9.53
C ASP A 123 -1.08 -19.41 -8.06
N LEU A 124 -2.18 -19.15 -7.34
CA LEU A 124 -2.32 -19.56 -5.93
C LEU A 124 -2.47 -21.08 -5.77
N ALA A 125 -2.15 -21.64 -4.60
CA ALA A 125 -2.45 -23.06 -4.36
C ALA A 125 -3.96 -23.28 -4.18
N ASP A 126 -4.45 -24.45 -4.58
CA ASP A 126 -5.86 -24.83 -4.38
C ASP A 126 -6.18 -24.84 -2.88
N GLY A 127 -7.27 -24.19 -2.51
CA GLY A 127 -7.70 -24.07 -1.11
C GLY A 127 -6.86 -23.13 -0.24
N ALA A 128 -5.93 -22.37 -0.81
CA ALA A 128 -5.08 -21.46 -0.03
C ALA A 128 -5.84 -20.27 0.57
N VAL A 129 -6.91 -19.82 -0.11
CA VAL A 129 -7.65 -18.60 0.22
C VAL A 129 -8.94 -18.94 0.94
N ASP A 130 -9.20 -18.29 2.07
CA ASP A 130 -10.47 -18.35 2.79
C ASP A 130 -11.31 -17.07 2.65
N THR A 131 -10.67 -15.94 2.35
CA THR A 131 -11.34 -14.63 2.29
C THR A 131 -11.03 -13.92 0.99
N VAL A 132 -12.07 -13.54 0.24
CA VAL A 132 -11.96 -12.71 -0.97
C VAL A 132 -12.91 -11.52 -0.83
N ALA A 133 -12.35 -10.32 -0.73
CA ALA A 133 -13.08 -9.07 -0.66
C ALA A 133 -12.63 -8.13 -1.77
N LEU A 134 -13.48 -7.96 -2.80
CA LEU A 134 -13.24 -7.08 -3.95
C LEU A 134 -14.28 -5.97 -3.95
N ARG A 135 -13.84 -4.73 -3.73
CA ARG A 135 -14.70 -3.54 -3.81
C ARG A 135 -14.54 -2.82 -5.13
N ASN A 136 -15.61 -2.21 -5.64
CA ASN A 136 -15.66 -1.56 -6.96
C ASN A 136 -15.21 -2.48 -8.10
N ALA A 137 -15.55 -3.77 -8.03
CA ALA A 137 -15.02 -4.83 -8.88
C ALA A 137 -15.74 -4.98 -10.24
N GLY A 138 -16.39 -3.91 -10.71
CA GLY A 138 -17.28 -3.95 -11.87
C GLY A 138 -16.63 -4.36 -13.18
N ARG A 139 -15.33 -4.11 -13.34
CA ARG A 139 -14.57 -4.54 -14.54
C ARG A 139 -13.97 -5.93 -14.39
N CYS A 140 -13.57 -6.33 -13.19
CA CYS A 140 -12.86 -7.58 -12.96
C CYS A 140 -13.75 -8.77 -12.58
N VAL A 141 -15.02 -8.55 -12.25
CA VAL A 141 -15.97 -9.62 -11.93
C VAL A 141 -17.09 -9.65 -12.97
N SER A 142 -17.15 -10.73 -13.75
CA SER A 142 -18.26 -11.02 -14.68
C SER A 142 -18.73 -12.46 -14.54
N ASP A 143 -19.80 -12.84 -15.26
CA ASP A 143 -20.29 -14.22 -15.31
C ASP A 143 -19.33 -15.20 -16.00
N ALA A 144 -18.20 -14.73 -16.55
CA ALA A 144 -17.34 -15.50 -17.43
C ALA A 144 -16.38 -16.45 -16.69
N GLU A 145 -15.24 -15.95 -16.21
CA GLU A 145 -14.11 -16.80 -15.82
C GLU A 145 -13.89 -16.80 -14.32
N LEU A 146 -13.97 -15.63 -13.68
CA LEU A 146 -13.67 -15.48 -12.27
C LEU A 146 -14.56 -16.37 -11.38
N PRO A 147 -15.89 -16.43 -11.56
CA PRO A 147 -16.73 -17.34 -10.78
C PRO A 147 -16.36 -18.81 -10.96
N GLY A 148 -16.06 -19.24 -12.19
CA GLY A 148 -15.66 -20.61 -12.48
C GLY A 148 -14.33 -20.97 -11.83
N LEU A 149 -13.38 -20.04 -11.81
CA LEU A 149 -12.08 -20.21 -11.15
C LEU A 149 -12.24 -20.34 -9.63
N LEU A 150 -12.98 -19.43 -9.00
CA LEU A 150 -13.21 -19.45 -7.56
C LEU A 150 -13.84 -20.78 -7.10
N ARG A 151 -14.82 -21.28 -7.87
CA ARG A 151 -15.44 -22.58 -7.60
C ARG A 151 -14.48 -23.74 -7.79
N ARG A 152 -13.58 -23.68 -8.76
CA ARG A 152 -12.63 -24.77 -9.01
C ARG A 152 -11.57 -24.83 -7.92
N LYS A 153 -11.02 -23.68 -7.52
CA LYS A 153 -9.85 -23.63 -6.63
C LYS A 153 -10.21 -23.48 -5.15
N PHE A 154 -11.30 -22.80 -4.83
CA PHE A 154 -11.59 -22.37 -3.45
C PHE A 154 -12.94 -22.84 -2.91
N LYS A 155 -13.61 -23.78 -3.59
CA LYS A 155 -14.95 -24.29 -3.23
C LYS A 155 -15.15 -24.61 -1.74
N LYS A 156 -14.12 -25.21 -1.14
CA LYS A 156 -14.13 -25.77 0.22
C LYS A 156 -13.41 -24.90 1.24
N SER A 157 -12.56 -23.98 0.77
CA SER A 157 -11.74 -23.13 1.64
C SER A 157 -12.37 -21.76 1.86
N LEU A 158 -13.11 -21.24 0.87
CA LEU A 158 -13.67 -19.90 0.90
C LEU A 158 -14.79 -19.80 1.96
N ARG A 159 -14.57 -18.97 2.97
CA ARG A 159 -15.48 -18.67 4.08
C ARG A 159 -16.09 -17.28 3.94
N HIS A 160 -15.33 -16.32 3.43
CA HIS A 160 -15.75 -14.92 3.36
C HIS A 160 -15.63 -14.43 1.92
N LEU A 161 -16.76 -14.02 1.33
CA LEU A 161 -16.78 -13.47 -0.03
C LEU A 161 -17.51 -12.12 0.00
N ALA A 162 -16.80 -11.02 -0.19
CA ALA A 162 -17.41 -9.71 -0.31
C ALA A 162 -17.16 -9.17 -1.73
N LEU A 163 -18.23 -8.94 -2.48
CA LEU A 163 -18.19 -8.43 -3.84
C LEU A 163 -19.04 -7.17 -3.94
N ASP A 164 -18.42 -6.02 -4.23
CA ASP A 164 -19.11 -4.74 -4.35
C ASP A 164 -18.85 -4.10 -5.73
N GLY A 165 -19.85 -3.45 -6.29
CA GLY A 165 -19.78 -2.76 -7.57
C GLY A 165 -19.71 -3.67 -8.81
N CYS A 166 -20.08 -4.95 -8.70
CA CYS A 166 -20.00 -5.96 -9.77
C CYS A 166 -21.10 -5.83 -10.85
N TYR A 167 -21.11 -4.73 -11.63
CA TYR A 167 -22.18 -4.48 -12.61
C TYR A 167 -22.20 -5.44 -13.83
N ARG A 168 -21.17 -6.26 -14.02
CA ARG A 168 -21.09 -7.29 -15.09
C ARG A 168 -21.47 -8.70 -14.60
N LEU A 169 -21.74 -8.84 -13.31
CA LEU A 169 -22.22 -10.08 -12.70
C LEU A 169 -23.75 -10.07 -12.72
N SER A 170 -24.37 -11.05 -13.37
CA SER A 170 -25.83 -11.17 -13.40
C SER A 170 -26.37 -11.80 -12.12
N ASP A 171 -27.67 -11.69 -11.89
CA ASP A 171 -28.35 -12.38 -10.79
C ASP A 171 -28.15 -13.90 -10.88
N ALA A 172 -28.10 -14.46 -12.09
CA ALA A 172 -27.85 -15.89 -12.29
C ALA A 172 -26.40 -16.27 -11.95
N GLY A 173 -25.42 -15.44 -12.34
CA GLY A 173 -24.02 -15.61 -11.97
C GLY A 173 -23.81 -15.52 -10.45
N SER A 174 -24.47 -14.54 -9.82
CA SER A 174 -24.48 -14.33 -8.37
C SER A 174 -25.11 -15.50 -7.62
N ALA A 175 -26.30 -15.94 -8.03
CA ALA A 175 -26.98 -17.09 -7.43
C ALA A 175 -26.16 -18.37 -7.57
N GLY A 176 -25.50 -18.55 -8.71
CA GLY A 176 -24.55 -19.62 -8.90
C GLY A 176 -23.38 -19.51 -7.93
N LEU A 177 -22.73 -18.35 -7.79
CA LEU A 177 -21.63 -18.19 -6.83
C LEU A 177 -22.05 -18.63 -5.42
N LEU A 178 -23.22 -18.21 -4.96
CA LEU A 178 -23.73 -18.55 -3.62
C LEU A 178 -24.03 -20.04 -3.44
N GLY A 179 -24.56 -20.70 -4.47
CA GLY A 179 -24.93 -22.12 -4.40
C GLY A 179 -23.74 -23.08 -4.44
N ASP A 180 -22.55 -22.61 -4.83
CA ASP A 180 -21.41 -23.47 -5.13
C ASP A 180 -20.37 -23.57 -4.01
N PHE A 181 -20.37 -22.68 -3.01
CA PHE A 181 -19.40 -22.73 -1.90
C PHE A 181 -19.96 -23.56 -0.74
N GLU A 182 -19.17 -24.54 -0.25
CA GLU A 182 -19.61 -25.49 0.78
C GLU A 182 -19.42 -24.98 2.22
N GLY A 183 -18.71 -23.85 2.41
CA GLY A 183 -18.29 -23.35 3.72
C GLY A 183 -18.40 -21.84 3.90
N LEU A 184 -19.27 -21.16 3.13
CA LEU A 184 -19.43 -19.71 3.20
C LEU A 184 -20.08 -19.29 4.53
N GLU A 185 -19.35 -18.51 5.32
CA GLU A 185 -19.76 -17.98 6.62
C GLU A 185 -20.28 -16.54 6.52
N SER A 186 -19.75 -15.73 5.59
CA SER A 186 -20.23 -14.37 5.36
C SER A 186 -20.18 -13.94 3.88
N LEU A 187 -21.14 -13.09 3.51
CA LEU A 187 -21.28 -12.44 2.22
C LEU A 187 -21.33 -10.91 2.39
#